data_AF-A0A1B6IY47-F1
#
_entry.id   AF-A0A1B6IY47-F1
#
_cell.length_a   1.000
_cell.length_b   1.000
_cell.length_c   1.000
_cell.angle_alpha   90.00
_cell.angle_beta   90.00
_cell.angle_gamma   90.00
#
_symmetry.space_group_name_H-M   'P 1'
#
loop_
_entity.id
_entity.type
_entity.pdbx_description
1 polymer ?
#
loop_
_entity_poly.entity_id
_entity_poly.type
_entity_poly.pdbx_seq_one_letter_code
_entity_poly.pdbx_strand_id
1 'polypeptide(L)'
;MNLSKISACHIWICVPTLAVLLILYSLTDVFKPNVDSVIASTISDTNKLGARAVPTLQLVIVFTRHGSRGPRFNYPSSPYHPLDTNYWPNGWLEITARGHVQMFKLGMKF
;
A
#
# COMPACT_ATOMS: atom_id res chain seq x y z
N MET A 1 -23.46 -51.71 24.64
CA MET A 1 -22.13 -51.03 24.59
C MET A 1 -22.26 -49.69 25.27
N ASN A 2 -21.39 -49.40 26.23
CA ASN A 2 -21.60 -48.36 27.25
C ASN A 2 -21.10 -46.99 26.76
N LEU A 3 -22.02 -46.08 26.42
CA LEU A 3 -21.75 -44.75 25.83
C LEU A 3 -20.84 -43.86 26.69
N SER A 4 -20.77 -44.10 28.01
CA SER A 4 -19.90 -43.36 28.93
C SER A 4 -18.40 -43.61 28.72
N LYS A 5 -18.01 -44.80 28.22
CA LYS A 5 -16.60 -45.15 27.98
C LYS A 5 -16.03 -44.47 26.73
N ILE A 6 -16.88 -44.20 25.74
CA ILE A 6 -16.49 -43.54 24.47
C ILE A 6 -16.22 -42.06 24.72
N SER A 7 -17.05 -41.40 25.55
CA SER A 7 -16.86 -39.98 25.92
C SER A 7 -15.56 -39.73 26.70
N ALA A 8 -15.18 -40.63 27.62
CA ALA A 8 -13.94 -40.48 28.39
C ALA A 8 -12.68 -40.66 27.53
N CYS A 9 -12.72 -41.57 26.55
CA CYS A 9 -11.62 -41.82 25.61
C CYS A 9 -11.36 -40.62 24.69
N HIS A 10 -12.42 -39.97 24.20
CA HIS A 10 -12.30 -38.75 23.39
C HIS A 10 -11.70 -37.58 24.18
N ILE A 11 -12.08 -37.41 25.45
CA ILE A 11 -11.51 -36.36 26.32
C ILE A 11 -10.02 -36.60 26.56
N TRP A 12 -9.61 -37.85 26.79
CA TRP A 12 -8.20 -38.21 27.02
C TRP A 12 -7.29 -38.04 25.80
N ILE A 13 -7.83 -38.03 24.58
CA ILE A 13 -7.08 -37.79 23.34
C ILE A 13 -7.09 -36.29 22.96
N CYS A 14 -8.18 -35.58 23.23
CA CYS A 14 -8.31 -34.16 22.90
C CYS A 14 -7.44 -33.26 23.78
N VAL A 15 -7.29 -33.55 25.06
CA VAL A 15 -6.48 -32.73 25.98
C VAL A 15 -4.99 -32.70 25.61
N PRO A 16 -4.30 -33.84 25.36
CA PRO A 16 -2.88 -33.81 24.99
C PRO A 16 -2.65 -33.22 23.60
N THR A 17 -3.58 -33.40 22.65
CA THR A 17 -3.45 -32.82 21.31
C THR A 17 -3.58 -31.29 21.33
N LEU A 18 -4.50 -30.74 22.12
CA LEU A 18 -4.60 -29.30 22.38
C LEU A 18 -3.36 -28.74 23.08
N ALA A 19 -2.81 -29.47 24.05
CA ALA A 19 -1.57 -29.06 24.74
C ALA A 19 -0.38 -29.01 23.77
N VAL A 20 -0.22 -30.01 22.90
CA VAL A 20 0.83 -30.02 21.87
C VAL A 20 0.64 -28.88 20.86
N LEU A 21 -0.60 -28.62 20.43
CA LEU A 21 -0.90 -27.48 19.55
C LEU A 21 -0.58 -26.13 20.20
N LEU A 22 -0.87 -25.96 21.48
CA LEU A 22 -0.54 -24.74 22.23
C LEU A 22 0.98 -24.56 22.38
N ILE A 23 1.73 -25.65 22.61
CA ILE A 23 3.19 -25.61 22.68
C ILE A 23 3.79 -25.27 21.31
N LEU A 24 3.29 -25.86 20.22
CA LEU A 24 3.73 -25.52 18.87
C LEU A 24 3.42 -24.07 18.53
N TYR A 25 2.23 -23.57 18.90
CA TYR A 25 1.84 -22.18 18.73
C TYR A 25 2.76 -21.23 19.50
N SER A 26 3.06 -21.52 20.77
CA SER A 26 3.93 -20.66 21.59
C SER A 26 5.40 -20.69 21.13
N LEU A 27 5.87 -21.77 20.51
CA LEU A 27 7.21 -21.84 19.90
C LEU A 27 7.31 -21.01 18.61
N THR A 28 6.22 -20.85 17.84
CA THR A 28 6.23 -20.04 16.61
C THR A 28 6.33 -18.54 16.86
N ASP A 29 5.86 -18.05 18.00
CA ASP A 29 5.91 -16.62 18.35
C ASP A 29 7.33 -16.15 18.74
N VAL A 30 8.18 -17.08 19.21
CA VAL A 30 9.55 -16.79 19.65
C VAL A 30 10.52 -16.60 18.47
N PHE A 31 10.17 -17.10 17.29
CA PHE A 31 11.04 -17.06 16.10
C PHE A 31 10.50 -16.14 15.00
N LYS A 32 10.07 -14.93 15.36
CA LYS A 32 10.02 -13.83 14.39
C LYS A 32 11.34 -13.07 14.48
N PRO A 33 12.37 -13.43 13.67
CA PRO A 33 13.60 -12.65 13.66
C PRO A 33 13.22 -11.21 13.33
N ASN A 34 13.73 -10.26 14.13
CA ASN A 34 13.49 -8.83 13.96
C ASN A 34 14.33 -8.29 12.78
N VAL A 35 14.09 -8.86 11.60
CA VAL A 35 14.79 -8.54 10.34
C VAL A 35 14.61 -7.06 10.02
N ASP A 36 13.44 -6.51 10.32
CA ASP A 36 13.12 -5.09 10.12
C ASP A 36 14.06 -4.17 10.91
N SER A 37 14.38 -4.51 12.18
CA SER A 37 15.31 -3.70 12.99
C SER A 37 16.76 -3.78 12.53
N VAL A 38 17.19 -4.96 12.06
CA VAL A 38 18.56 -5.18 11.59
C VAL A 38 18.78 -4.50 10.23
N ILE A 39 17.77 -4.53 9.35
CA ILE A 39 17.78 -3.76 8.11
C ILE A 39 17.76 -2.25 8.41
N ALA A 40 16.93 -1.80 9.35
CA ALA A 40 16.88 -0.39 9.73
C ALA A 40 18.21 0.12 10.32
N SER A 41 18.90 -0.69 11.14
CA SER A 41 20.19 -0.30 11.73
C SER A 41 21.31 -0.25 10.68
N THR A 42 21.40 -1.25 9.80
CA THR A 42 22.39 -1.29 8.71
C THR A 42 22.20 -0.16 7.69
N ILE A 43 20.95 0.21 7.38
CA ILE A 43 20.65 1.40 6.56
C ILE A 43 21.07 2.69 7.28
N SER A 44 20.87 2.79 8.58
CA SER A 44 21.23 3.98 9.37
C SER A 44 22.74 4.22 9.41
N ASP A 45 23.54 3.17 9.64
CA ASP A 45 25.01 3.29 9.68
C ASP A 45 25.63 3.58 8.30
N THR A 46 25.02 3.07 7.22
CA THR A 46 25.43 3.39 5.83
C THR A 46 25.13 4.85 5.48
N ASN A 47 24.12 5.45 6.11
CA ASN A 47 23.72 6.84 5.89
C ASN A 47 24.46 7.84 6.79
N LYS A 48 25.47 7.43 7.57
CA LYS A 48 26.29 8.38 8.34
C LYS A 48 27.10 9.26 7.40
N LEU A 49 26.60 10.48 7.23
CA LEU A 49 27.26 11.56 6.52
C LEU A 49 28.67 11.76 7.08
N GLY A 50 29.70 11.64 6.25
CA GLY A 50 31.08 11.93 6.66
C GLY A 50 31.21 13.37 7.15
N ALA A 51 32.17 13.67 8.02
CA ALA A 51 32.32 14.98 8.67
C ALA A 51 32.45 16.19 7.71
N ARG A 52 32.70 15.96 6.40
CA ARG A 52 32.80 16.97 5.35
C ARG A 52 31.60 17.01 4.40
N ALA A 53 30.68 16.07 4.52
CA ALA A 53 29.55 16.00 3.64
C ALA A 53 28.51 17.05 4.06
N VAL A 54 28.14 17.90 3.11
CA VAL A 54 27.12 18.92 3.27
C VAL A 54 25.81 18.32 2.74
N PRO A 55 24.67 18.48 3.43
CA PRO A 55 23.39 17.99 2.94
C PRO A 55 22.95 18.83 1.74
N THR A 56 23.40 18.44 0.55
CA THR A 56 23.04 19.04 -0.73
C THR A 56 22.04 18.17 -1.47
N LEU A 57 21.16 18.79 -2.25
CA LEU A 57 20.25 18.06 -3.14
C LEU A 57 21.06 17.33 -4.23
N GLN A 58 20.95 16.00 -4.30
CA GLN A 58 21.69 15.19 -5.28
C GLN A 58 20.82 14.76 -6.46
N LEU A 59 19.56 14.38 -6.20
CA LEU A 59 18.61 13.92 -7.22
C LEU A 59 17.18 14.17 -6.75
N VAL A 60 16.33 14.60 -7.68
CA VAL A 60 14.88 14.67 -7.50
C VAL A 60 14.21 13.86 -8.61
N ILE A 61 13.37 12.91 -8.22
CA ILE A 61 12.48 12.19 -9.12
C ILE A 61 11.05 12.54 -8.70
N VAL A 62 10.26 13.03 -9.66
CA VAL A 62 8.87 13.44 -9.40
C VAL A 62 7.93 12.56 -10.21
N PHE A 63 7.01 11.90 -9.52
CA PHE A 63 5.89 11.18 -10.13
C PHE A 63 4.62 11.99 -9.91
N THR A 64 4.02 12.49 -11.00
CA THR A 64 2.79 13.28 -10.93
C THR A 64 1.71 12.67 -11.79
N ARG A 65 0.46 12.79 -11.34
CA ARG A 65 -0.69 12.59 -12.23
C ARG A 65 -0.80 13.77 -13.20
N HIS A 66 -1.32 13.50 -14.40
CA HIS A 66 -1.69 14.54 -15.36
C HIS A 66 -2.74 15.51 -14.78
N GLY A 67 -2.83 16.71 -15.35
CA GLY A 67 -3.87 17.69 -15.01
C GLY A 67 -5.29 17.23 -15.36
N SER A 68 -6.29 18.03 -14.97
CA SER A 68 -7.69 17.77 -15.33
C SER A 68 -7.88 17.61 -16.83
N ARG A 69 -8.47 16.49 -17.24
CA ARG A 69 -8.74 16.11 -18.63
C ARG A 69 -10.15 15.56 -18.80
N GLY A 70 -10.61 15.44 -20.04
CA GLY A 70 -11.86 14.77 -20.38
C GLY A 70 -11.90 13.32 -19.89
N PRO A 71 -13.11 12.76 -19.71
CA PRO A 71 -13.26 11.38 -19.23
C PRO A 71 -12.72 10.39 -20.26
N ARG A 72 -12.46 9.15 -19.81
CA ARG A 72 -12.07 8.04 -20.68
C ARG A 72 -13.27 7.26 -21.20
N PHE A 73 -14.29 7.14 -20.36
CA PHE A 73 -15.52 6.41 -20.64
C PHE A 73 -16.70 7.26 -20.16
N ASN A 74 -17.86 7.08 -20.78
CA ASN A 74 -19.09 7.74 -20.39
C ASN A 74 -20.26 6.74 -20.48
N TYR A 75 -21.33 7.01 -19.75
CA TYR A 75 -22.56 6.22 -19.83
C TYR A 75 -23.53 6.85 -20.84
N PRO A 76 -24.34 6.04 -21.55
CA PRO A 76 -25.32 6.55 -22.52
C PRO A 76 -26.33 7.54 -21.90
N SER A 77 -26.66 7.37 -20.62
CA SER A 77 -27.59 8.25 -19.89
C SER A 77 -26.95 9.48 -19.26
N SER A 78 -25.63 9.68 -19.44
CA SER A 78 -24.92 10.80 -18.82
C SER A 78 -25.28 12.12 -19.52
N PRO A 79 -25.71 13.15 -18.77
CA PRO A 79 -25.99 14.47 -19.34
C PRO A 79 -24.73 15.23 -19.73
N TYR A 80 -23.54 14.77 -19.32
CA TYR A 80 -22.25 15.44 -19.53
C TYR A 80 -21.41 14.69 -20.57
N HIS A 81 -21.96 14.56 -21.77
CA HIS A 81 -21.32 13.79 -22.83
C HIS A 81 -20.01 14.46 -23.29
N PRO A 82 -18.92 13.73 -23.53
CA PRO A 82 -17.64 14.35 -23.93
C PRO A 82 -17.61 14.88 -25.36
N LEU A 83 -18.61 14.53 -26.17
CA LEU A 83 -18.84 15.19 -27.47
C LEU A 83 -19.56 16.54 -27.32
N ASP A 84 -20.13 16.82 -26.15
CA ASP A 84 -20.69 18.13 -25.84
C ASP A 84 -19.56 19.05 -25.36
N THR A 85 -19.17 19.97 -26.24
CA THR A 85 -18.08 20.91 -26.02
C THR A 85 -18.40 21.97 -24.97
N ASN A 86 -19.65 22.09 -24.52
CA ASN A 86 -20.00 22.96 -23.39
C ASN A 86 -19.47 22.40 -22.07
N TYR A 87 -19.42 21.08 -21.92
CA TYR A 87 -18.92 20.41 -20.71
C TYR A 87 -17.46 19.99 -20.84
N TRP A 88 -17.09 19.47 -22.01
CA TRP A 88 -15.73 18.99 -22.30
C TRP A 88 -15.23 19.63 -23.60
N PRO A 89 -14.75 20.89 -23.56
CA PRO A 89 -14.37 21.64 -24.77
C PRO A 89 -13.33 20.94 -25.65
N ASN A 90 -12.46 20.15 -25.03
CA ASN A 90 -11.38 19.45 -25.71
C ASN A 90 -11.73 17.98 -26.01
N GLY A 91 -12.89 17.50 -25.56
CA GLY A 91 -13.36 16.15 -25.81
C GLY A 91 -12.74 15.07 -24.93
N TRP A 92 -12.72 13.84 -25.47
CA TRP A 92 -12.31 12.62 -24.77
C TRP A 92 -10.82 12.63 -24.44
N LEU A 93 -10.47 12.28 -23.21
CA LEU A 93 -9.08 12.13 -22.73
C LEU A 93 -8.16 13.36 -22.86
N GLU A 94 -8.61 14.44 -23.48
CA GLU A 94 -7.79 15.63 -23.71
C GLU A 94 -7.66 16.49 -22.46
N ILE A 95 -6.45 17.02 -22.23
CA ILE A 95 -6.18 17.93 -21.11
C ILE A 95 -6.96 19.22 -21.32
N THR A 96 -7.68 19.66 -20.28
CA THR A 96 -8.42 20.92 -20.31
C THR A 96 -7.47 22.11 -20.14
N ALA A 97 -7.88 23.32 -20.57
CA ALA A 97 -7.13 24.54 -20.28
C ALA A 97 -6.85 24.71 -18.77
N ARG A 98 -7.82 24.35 -17.92
CA ARG A 98 -7.66 24.29 -16.46
C ARG A 98 -6.59 23.28 -16.04
N GLY A 99 -6.55 22.12 -16.68
CA GLY A 99 -5.54 21.08 -16.46
C GLY A 99 -4.13 21.56 -16.75
N HIS A 100 -3.93 22.30 -17.85
CA HIS A 100 -2.64 22.93 -18.15
C HIS A 100 -2.23 23.92 -17.06
N VAL A 101 -3.13 24.81 -16.65
CA VAL A 101 -2.86 25.79 -15.59
C VAL A 101 -2.55 25.12 -14.25
N GLN A 102 -3.20 24.01 -13.91
CA GLN A 102 -2.88 23.24 -12.71
C GLN A 102 -1.45 22.74 -12.73
N MET A 103 -0.99 22.17 -13.85
CA MET A 103 0.37 21.64 -13.95
C MET A 103 1.41 22.75 -13.98
N PHE A 104 1.11 23.87 -14.63
CA PHE A 104 1.95 25.07 -14.55
C PHE A 104 2.11 25.57 -13.10
N LYS A 105 0.99 25.74 -12.37
CA LYS A 105 1.02 26.17 -10.97
C LYS A 105 1.73 25.19 -10.05
N LEU A 106 1.60 23.89 -10.32
CA LEU A 106 2.33 22.85 -9.60
C LEU A 106 3.84 23.03 -9.79
N GLY A 107 4.30 23.21 -11.04
CA GLY A 107 5.70 23.43 -11.35
C GLY A 107 6.26 24.78 -10.89
N MET A 108 5.42 25.79 -10.60
CA MET A 108 5.88 27.01 -9.95
C MET A 108 6.01 26.89 -8.43
N LYS A 109 5.29 25.94 -7.82
CA LYS A 109 5.29 25.75 -6.36
C LYS A 109 6.55 25.00 -5.89
N PHE A 110 7.07 24.12 -6.73
CA PHE A 110 8.18 23.21 -6.44
C PHE A 110 9.36 23.53 -7.34
#